data_AF-A0A6G0YZ21-F1
#
_entry.id   AF-A0A6G0YZ21-F1
#
_cell.length_a   1.000
_cell.length_b   1.000
_cell.length_c   1.000
_cell.angle_alpha   90.00
_cell.angle_beta   90.00
_cell.angle_gamma   90.00
#
_symmetry.space_group_name_H-M   'P 1'
#
loop_
_entity.id
_entity.type
_entity.pdbx_description
1 polymer ?
#
loop_
_entity_poly.entity_id
_entity_poly.type
_entity_poly.pdbx_seq_one_letter_code
_entity_poly.pdbx_strand_id
1 'polypeptide(L)'
;MLIILLPCSGNRSGIASFNIRLLIRNRKGRALPDTPLKVKLRKECMVRGTSKSTSLDLVCDKKCENNGWCNADKICQCPEGYMGQYCKTALCYPQCMNNGTCIAPGVCRCPQGFQGPHCEGGNSFNQLI
;
A
#
# COMPACT_ATOMS: atom_id res chain seq x y z
N MET A 1 4.47 6.40 -18.64
CA MET A 1 4.16 5.69 -17.39
C MET A 1 4.91 4.37 -17.38
N LEU A 2 5.74 4.10 -16.36
CA LEU A 2 6.43 2.80 -16.23
C LEU A 2 5.49 1.83 -15.50
N ILE A 3 5.19 0.68 -16.11
CA ILE A 3 4.35 -0.36 -15.51
C ILE A 3 5.26 -1.51 -15.08
N ILE A 4 5.20 -1.87 -13.79
CA ILE A 4 5.95 -3.01 -13.23
C ILE A 4 4.95 -4.11 -12.91
N LEU A 5 5.00 -5.20 -13.69
CA LEU A 5 4.20 -6.40 -13.45
C LEU A 5 4.89 -7.31 -12.43
N LEU A 6 4.17 -7.66 -11.37
CA LEU A 6 4.66 -8.50 -10.28
C LEU A 6 3.72 -9.68 -10.08
N PRO A 7 3.82 -10.72 -10.94
CA PRO A 7 2.95 -11.87 -10.86
C PRO A 7 3.24 -12.66 -9.58
N CYS A 8 2.17 -13.14 -8.93
CA CYS A 8 2.30 -14.18 -7.92
C CYS A 8 2.67 -15.49 -8.62
N SER A 9 3.68 -16.20 -8.12
CA SER A 9 4.11 -17.49 -8.64
C SER A 9 4.03 -18.56 -7.55
N GLY A 10 3.67 -19.78 -7.94
CA GLY A 10 3.52 -20.93 -7.05
C GLY A 10 2.16 -21.05 -6.36
N ASN A 11 2.05 -22.04 -5.48
CA ASN A 11 0.81 -22.42 -4.79
C ASN A 11 0.87 -22.15 -3.28
N ARG A 12 1.46 -21.01 -2.85
CA ARG A 12 1.47 -20.57 -1.43
C ARG A 12 0.95 -19.15 -1.25
N SER A 13 0.08 -18.96 -0.26
CA SER A 13 -0.32 -17.61 0.21
C SER A 13 0.82 -17.00 1.02
N GLY A 14 1.03 -15.69 0.91
CA GLY A 14 2.05 -14.98 1.66
C GLY A 14 2.32 -13.57 1.14
N ILE A 15 3.22 -12.85 1.83
CA ILE A 15 3.64 -11.49 1.46
C ILE A 15 5.06 -11.56 0.88
N ALA A 16 5.21 -11.26 -0.40
CA ALA A 16 6.50 -11.07 -1.04
C ALA A 16 6.99 -9.63 -0.81
N SER A 17 8.21 -9.47 -0.30
CA SER A 17 8.85 -8.15 -0.17
C SER A 17 9.97 -8.01 -1.19
N PHE A 18 10.00 -6.91 -1.92
CA PHE A 18 11.04 -6.63 -2.91
C PHE A 18 11.47 -5.17 -2.82
N ASN A 19 12.72 -4.90 -3.23
CA ASN A 19 13.30 -3.57 -3.17
C ASN A 19 13.58 -3.09 -4.59
N ILE A 20 13.03 -1.93 -4.95
CA ILE A 20 13.36 -1.24 -6.19
C ILE A 20 14.41 -0.19 -5.88
N ARG A 21 15.51 -0.18 -6.64
CA ARG A 21 16.52 0.88 -6.62
C ARG A 21 16.47 1.63 -7.96
N LEU A 22 16.11 2.91 -7.93
CA LEU A 22 16.08 3.76 -9.12
C LEU A 22 17.33 4.64 -9.16
N LEU A 23 18.16 4.50 -10.19
CA LEU A 23 19.35 5.34 -10.38
C LEU A 23 19.07 6.39 -11.45
N ILE A 24 19.13 7.68 -11.07
CA ILE A 24 18.98 8.78 -12.02
C ILE A 24 20.35 9.36 -12.30
N ARG A 25 20.72 9.46 -13.58
CA ARG A 25 21.99 10.03 -14.03
C ARG A 25 21.75 11.35 -14.77
N ASN A 26 22.68 12.28 -14.63
CA ASN A 26 22.70 13.51 -15.43
C ASN A 26 23.24 13.25 -16.85
N ARG A 27 23.26 14.29 -17.70
CA ARG A 27 23.83 14.23 -19.06
C ARG A 27 25.31 13.83 -19.12
N LYS A 28 26.04 14.01 -18.01
CA LYS A 28 27.45 13.60 -17.85
C LYS A 28 27.60 12.18 -17.29
N GLY A 29 26.51 11.42 -17.19
CA GLY A 29 26.49 10.04 -16.68
C GLY A 29 26.67 9.91 -15.16
N ARG A 30 26.73 11.02 -14.41
CA ARG A 30 26.89 11.01 -12.94
C ARG A 30 25.55 10.81 -12.27
N ALA A 31 25.50 9.96 -11.25
CA ALA A 31 24.32 9.79 -10.41
C ALA A 31 23.97 11.12 -9.72
N LEU A 32 22.68 11.44 -9.63
CA LEU A 32 22.22 12.61 -8.87
C LEU A 32 22.35 12.33 -7.36
N PRO A 33 22.79 13.32 -6.55
CA PRO A 33 22.77 13.20 -5.08
C PRO A 33 21.35 12.86 -4.60
N ASP A 34 21.23 12.08 -3.52
CA ASP A 34 19.96 11.54 -2.98
C ASP A 34 19.21 10.52 -3.85
N THR A 35 19.87 9.98 -4.88
CA THR A 35 19.47 8.73 -5.56
C THR A 35 20.46 7.60 -5.21
N PRO A 36 20.02 6.36 -4.96
CA PRO A 36 18.76 5.79 -5.45
C PRO A 36 17.58 5.94 -4.49
N LEU A 37 16.42 6.24 -5.05
CA LEU A 37 15.14 5.98 -4.37
C LEU A 37 15.10 4.47 -4.08
N LYS A 38 15.25 4.11 -2.80
CA LYS A 38 15.14 2.74 -2.30
C LYS A 38 13.68 2.52 -1.89
N VAL A 39 12.89 1.94 -2.79
CA VAL A 39 11.49 1.64 -2.50
C VAL A 39 11.39 0.20 -2.04
N LYS A 40 10.94 -0.02 -0.80
CA LYS A 40 10.59 -1.35 -0.32
C LYS A 40 9.11 -1.57 -0.53
N LEU A 41 8.77 -2.48 -1.43
CA LEU A 41 7.39 -2.82 -1.76
C LEU A 41 7.05 -4.18 -1.17
N ARG A 42 5.78 -4.34 -0.80
CA ARG A 42 5.20 -5.59 -0.32
C ARG A 42 4.05 -5.96 -1.23
N LYS A 43 4.06 -7.17 -1.78
CA LYS A 43 2.99 -7.75 -2.57
C LYS A 43 2.39 -8.93 -1.83
N GLU A 44 1.13 -8.84 -1.49
CA GLU A 44 0.38 -9.96 -0.95
C GLU A 44 -0.10 -10.86 -2.09
N CYS A 45 0.17 -12.15 -1.97
CA CYS A 45 -0.23 -13.21 -2.88
C CYS A 45 -1.08 -14.21 -2.10
N MET A 46 -2.20 -14.63 -2.67
CA MET A 46 -3.09 -15.61 -2.05
C MET A 46 -3.33 -16.76 -3.01
N VAL A 47 -3.25 -17.99 -2.51
CA VAL A 47 -3.57 -19.20 -3.26
C VAL A 47 -5.06 -19.39 -3.32
N ARG A 48 -5.54 -19.79 -4.50
CA ARG A 48 -6.87 -20.36 -4.68
C ARG A 48 -6.89 -21.73 -3.99
N GLY A 49 -7.15 -21.76 -2.69
CA GLY A 49 -7.30 -23.02 -1.96
C GLY A 49 -8.59 -23.72 -2.39
N THR A 50 -8.50 -24.96 -2.83
CA THR A 50 -9.63 -25.93 -2.80
C THR A 50 -9.92 -26.42 -1.38
N SER A 51 -9.34 -25.77 -0.38
CA SER A 51 -9.54 -26.06 1.03
C SER A 51 -10.93 -25.62 1.44
N LYS A 52 -11.76 -26.63 1.66
CA LYS A 52 -12.94 -26.67 2.52
C LYS A 52 -12.64 -26.01 3.87
N SER A 53 -12.54 -24.68 3.88
CA SER A 53 -12.62 -23.87 5.10
C SER A 53 -14.09 -23.87 5.47
N THR A 54 -14.42 -24.65 6.48
CA THR A 54 -15.73 -24.60 7.12
C THR A 54 -15.92 -23.22 7.75
N SER A 55 -16.39 -22.25 6.97
CA SER A 55 -17.18 -21.07 7.38
C SER A 55 -17.34 -20.12 6.19
N LEU A 56 -18.46 -20.27 5.48
CA LEU A 56 -19.29 -19.22 4.88
C LEU A 56 -18.65 -17.84 4.63
N ASP A 57 -17.61 -17.69 3.80
CA ASP A 57 -17.04 -16.35 3.49
C ASP A 57 -16.36 -16.23 2.11
N LEU A 58 -16.75 -17.08 1.15
CA LEU A 58 -16.30 -17.05 -0.26
C LEU A 58 -17.00 -15.97 -1.13
N VAL A 59 -17.70 -15.02 -0.50
CA VAL A 59 -18.54 -14.05 -1.20
C VAL A 59 -17.98 -12.65 -0.95
N CYS A 60 -17.22 -12.12 -1.91
CA CYS A 60 -16.85 -10.70 -1.88
C CYS A 60 -17.99 -9.75 -2.24
N ASP A 61 -19.14 -10.26 -2.71
CA ASP A 61 -20.26 -9.47 -3.24
C ASP A 61 -20.79 -8.41 -2.26
N LYS A 62 -20.53 -8.53 -0.95
CA LYS A 62 -20.87 -7.50 0.07
C LYS A 62 -19.71 -7.03 0.94
N LYS A 63 -18.48 -7.47 0.66
CA LYS A 63 -17.32 -7.20 1.54
C LYS A 63 -16.34 -6.21 0.95
N CYS A 64 -16.37 -5.97 -0.36
CA CYS A 64 -15.51 -4.96 -0.97
C CYS A 64 -15.91 -3.57 -0.48
N GLU A 65 -15.00 -2.88 0.20
CA GLU A 65 -15.19 -1.52 0.68
C GLU A 65 -14.67 -0.49 -0.35
N ASN A 66 -14.86 0.79 -0.04
CA ASN A 66 -14.34 1.92 -0.83
C ASN A 66 -14.71 1.82 -2.32
N ASN A 67 -15.94 1.41 -2.64
CA ASN A 67 -16.44 1.24 -4.01
C ASN A 67 -15.70 0.17 -4.84
N GLY A 68 -14.99 -0.75 -4.20
CA GLY A 68 -14.49 -1.95 -4.87
C GLY A 68 -15.63 -2.85 -5.35
N TRP A 69 -15.40 -3.60 -6.43
CA TRP A 69 -16.39 -4.52 -6.98
C TRP A 69 -15.87 -5.96 -6.99
N CYS A 70 -16.76 -6.92 -6.77
CA CYS A 70 -16.43 -8.34 -6.74
C CYS A 70 -16.46 -8.91 -8.16
N ASN A 71 -15.34 -9.45 -8.64
CA ASN A 71 -15.27 -10.03 -9.98
C ASN A 71 -15.79 -11.49 -10.03
N ALA A 72 -15.86 -12.06 -11.24
CA ALA A 72 -16.32 -13.44 -11.46
C ALA A 72 -15.50 -14.49 -10.68
N ASP A 73 -14.23 -14.20 -10.39
CA ASP A 73 -13.33 -15.05 -9.61
C ASP A 73 -13.46 -14.86 -8.09
N LYS A 74 -14.46 -14.11 -7.61
CA LYS A 74 -14.68 -13.78 -6.19
C LYS A 74 -13.49 -13.04 -5.55
N ILE A 75 -12.90 -12.10 -6.30
CA ILE A 75 -11.84 -11.20 -5.84
C ILE A 75 -12.33 -9.75 -5.93
N CYS A 76 -12.13 -8.98 -4.86
CA CYS A 76 -12.39 -7.53 -4.91
C CYS A 76 -11.39 -6.85 -5.83
N GLN A 77 -11.91 -6.16 -6.84
CA GLN A 77 -11.19 -5.22 -7.67
C GLN A 77 -11.24 -3.86 -6.99
N CYS A 78 -10.10 -3.41 -6.49
CA CYS A 78 -10.01 -2.17 -5.75
C CYS A 78 -9.85 -0.97 -6.68
N PRO A 79 -10.48 0.16 -6.35
CA PRO A 79 -10.22 1.41 -7.04
C PRO A 79 -8.80 1.90 -6.76
N GLU A 80 -8.37 2.87 -7.57
CA GLU A 80 -7.05 3.47 -7.43
C GLU A 80 -6.82 4.00 -6.00
N GLY A 81 -5.65 3.70 -5.44
CA GLY A 81 -5.29 4.12 -4.09
C GLY A 81 -5.80 3.21 -2.97
N TYR A 82 -6.51 2.11 -3.25
CA TYR A 82 -6.94 1.13 -2.25
C TYR A 82 -6.37 -0.28 -2.51
N MET A 83 -6.18 -1.05 -1.45
CA MET A 83 -5.64 -2.41 -1.51
C MET A 83 -6.15 -3.34 -0.41
N GLY A 84 -5.70 -4.59 -0.46
CA GLY A 84 -6.09 -5.68 0.45
C GLY A 84 -7.25 -6.51 -0.11
N GLN A 85 -7.52 -7.66 0.50
CA GLN A 85 -8.55 -8.61 0.06
C GLN A 85 -9.94 -7.98 -0.15
N TYR A 86 -10.25 -6.93 0.62
CA TYR A 86 -11.55 -6.27 0.67
C TYR A 86 -11.48 -4.76 0.39
N CYS A 87 -10.37 -4.28 -0.18
CA CYS A 87 -10.17 -2.86 -0.53
C CYS A 87 -10.26 -1.88 0.66
N LYS A 88 -10.03 -2.35 1.89
CA LYS A 88 -10.12 -1.52 3.11
C LYS A 88 -8.92 -0.60 3.31
N THR A 89 -7.75 -1.01 2.83
CA THR A 89 -6.50 -0.33 3.14
C THR A 89 -6.21 0.73 2.09
N ALA A 90 -6.16 2.00 2.51
CA ALA A 90 -5.75 3.10 1.66
C ALA A 90 -4.22 3.14 1.47
N LEU A 91 -3.78 3.62 0.31
CA LEU A 91 -2.38 3.81 -0.06
C LEU A 91 -1.99 5.29 0.14
N CYS A 92 -0.98 5.53 0.96
CA CYS A 92 -0.37 6.86 1.11
C CYS A 92 1.09 6.80 0.67
N TYR A 93 1.44 7.62 -0.30
CA TYR A 93 2.83 7.84 -0.72
C TYR A 93 3.11 9.34 -0.88
N PRO A 94 4.13 9.89 -0.20
CA PRO A 94 4.89 9.30 0.91
C PRO A 94 4.02 8.72 2.04
N GLN A 95 4.58 7.74 2.75
CA GLN A 95 3.90 7.13 3.91
C GLN A 95 3.73 8.18 5.02
N CYS A 96 2.63 8.09 5.77
CA CYS A 96 2.40 8.95 6.93
C CYS A 96 3.53 8.72 7.96
N MET A 97 4.19 9.81 8.37
CA MET A 97 5.24 9.82 9.38
C MET A 97 4.67 9.98 10.79
N ASN A 98 5.53 9.90 11.80
CA ASN A 98 5.20 10.19 13.20
C ASN A 98 3.92 9.48 13.68
N ASN A 99 3.76 8.21 13.28
CA ASN A 99 2.62 7.37 13.62
C ASN A 99 1.24 7.86 13.09
N GLY A 100 1.25 8.65 12.02
CA GLY A 100 0.04 9.03 11.29
C GLY A 100 -0.66 7.84 10.64
N THR A 101 -1.98 7.92 10.51
CA THR A 101 -2.81 6.88 9.88
C THR A 101 -3.19 7.28 8.46
N CYS A 102 -2.97 6.42 7.47
CA CYS A 102 -3.50 6.62 6.12
C CYS A 102 -5.01 6.33 6.11
N ILE A 103 -5.84 7.38 6.01
CA ILE A 103 -7.31 7.25 6.14
C ILE A 103 -8.03 7.26 4.78
N ALA A 104 -7.37 7.79 3.75
CA ALA A 104 -7.81 7.76 2.36
C ALA A 104 -6.58 7.86 1.44
N PRO A 105 -6.69 7.57 0.14
CA PRO A 105 -5.56 7.64 -0.78
C PRO A 105 -4.82 8.99 -0.69
N GLY A 106 -3.55 8.95 -0.30
CA GLY A 106 -2.71 10.14 -0.12
C GLY A 106 -3.08 11.05 1.07
N VAL A 107 -4.06 10.68 1.91
CA VAL A 107 -4.51 11.50 3.05
C VAL A 107 -4.10 10.87 4.37
N CYS A 108 -3.25 11.58 5.10
CA CYS A 108 -2.80 11.21 6.44
C CYS A 108 -3.62 11.91 7.52
N ARG A 109 -4.09 11.14 8.50
CA ARG A 109 -4.56 11.65 9.78
C ARG A 109 -3.39 11.70 10.75
N CYS A 110 -2.98 12.90 11.12
CA CYS A 110 -1.84 13.10 12.02
C CYS A 110 -2.24 12.97 13.49
N PRO A 111 -1.38 12.40 14.34
CA PRO A 111 -1.56 12.47 15.78
C PRO A 111 -1.43 13.92 16.25
N GLN A 112 -1.89 14.18 17.47
CA GLN A 112 -1.79 15.49 18.08
C GLN A 112 -0.33 15.99 18.12
N GLY A 113 -0.12 17.27 17.81
CA GLY A 113 1.20 17.90 17.77
C GLY A 113 1.98 17.72 16.46
N PHE A 114 1.51 16.85 15.55
CA PHE A 114 2.08 16.68 14.22
C PHE A 114 1.18 17.28 13.13
N GLN A 115 1.79 17.73 12.04
CA GLN A 115 1.13 18.43 10.94
C GLN A 115 1.88 18.21 9.62
N GLY A 116 1.28 18.71 8.53
CA GLY A 116 1.77 18.51 7.17
C GLY A 116 1.06 17.37 6.45
N PRO A 117 1.14 17.31 5.12
CA PRO A 117 0.46 16.32 4.29
C PRO A 117 0.81 14.86 4.65
N HIS A 118 2.01 14.63 5.19
CA HIS A 118 2.48 13.30 5.60
C HIS A 118 2.85 13.25 7.09
N CYS A 119 2.36 14.19 7.90
CA CYS A 119 2.66 14.29 9.32
C CYS A 119 4.16 14.43 9.62
N GLU A 120 4.92 15.01 8.69
CA GLU A 120 6.37 15.18 8.76
C GLU A 120 6.81 16.37 9.61
N GLY A 121 5.90 17.33 9.85
CA GLY A 121 6.14 18.52 10.65
C GLY A 121 5.45 18.47 12.01
N GLY A 122 5.82 19.40 12.90
CA GLY A 122 5.28 19.47 14.25
C GLY A 122 6.12 18.69 15.27
N ASN A 123 5.88 18.95 16.55
CA ASN A 123 6.66 18.38 17.64
C ASN A 123 5.71 17.89 18.74
N SER A 124 5.91 16.66 19.21
CA SER A 124 5.08 16.03 20.26
C SER A 124 5.11 16.76 21.60
N PHE A 125 5.97 17.78 21.75
CA PHE A 125 6.13 18.59 22.96
C PHE A 125 5.12 19.76 23.09
N ASN A 126 4.35 20.08 22.05
CA ASN A 126 3.29 21.11 22.14
C ASN A 126 2.02 20.63 22.88
N GLN A 127 2.13 19.59 23.72
CA GLN A 127 1.03 19.05 24.52
C GLN A 127 1.18 19.34 26.03
N LEU A 128 2.17 20.14 26.44
CA LEU A 128 2.44 20.44 27.86
C LEU A 128 2.51 21.94 28.20
N ILE A 129 1.87 22.82 27.43
CA ILE A 129 1.62 24.21 27.85
C ILE A 129 0.15 24.56 27.65
#